data_AF-A0A842LWI1-F1
#
_entry.id   AF-A0A842LWI1-F1
#
_cell.length_a   1.000
_cell.length_b   1.000
_cell.length_c   1.000
_cell.angle_alpha   90.00
_cell.angle_beta   90.00
_cell.angle_gamma   90.00
#
_symmetry.space_group_name_H-M   'P 1'
#
loop_
_entity.id
_entity.type
_entity.pdbx_description
1 polymer ?
#
loop_
_entity_poly.entity_id
_entity_poly.type
_entity_poly.pdbx_seq_one_letter_code
_entity_poly.pdbx_strand_id
1 'polypeptide(L)'
;MRRLFFLPIVGVMLAIFLIVLVFMVPLILFGIIGRTLYRFGLPWYGFLLFLIFSLVGSTVNVPLWKIRTDIPVIIMRYAYFMGIPYPIPSIESKESYTTVSINVGGALMPLVLSSYLLIVNSAAIPASFFATLLISILTYFLSRPVQGLGIVVPGFIPPILTAIFALLVGGEYAPVVAYVGGTVGTLLGADLFHKKDFKKLGAPNVSIGGAGTFDGIFLTGLIALLLAS
;
A
#
# COMPACT_ATOMS: atom_id res chain seq x y z
N MET A 1 2.35 26.00 15.14
CA MET A 1 3.43 25.01 14.94
C MET A 1 3.00 23.67 15.54
N ARG A 2 2.62 22.68 14.71
CA ARG A 2 2.44 21.28 15.14
C ARG A 2 2.85 20.37 13.98
N ARG A 3 4.16 20.24 13.77
CA ARG A 3 4.77 19.11 13.08
C ARG A 3 5.57 18.40 14.17
N LEU A 4 5.22 17.17 14.56
CA LEU A 4 6.13 16.29 15.33
C LEU A 4 5.67 14.82 15.44
N PHE A 5 4.46 14.43 15.03
CA PHE A 5 4.02 13.02 15.12
C PHE A 5 3.91 12.24 13.80
N PHE A 6 4.41 12.78 12.68
CA PHE A 6 4.49 12.04 11.40
C PHE A 6 5.84 11.33 11.16
N LEU A 7 6.89 11.69 11.91
CA LEU A 7 8.24 11.13 11.78
C LEU A 7 8.42 9.70 12.30
N PRO A 8 7.74 9.23 13.38
CA PRO A 8 7.98 7.89 13.91
C PRO A 8 7.54 6.78 12.94
N ILE A 9 6.37 6.93 12.30
CA ILE A 9 5.78 5.89 11.45
C ILE A 9 6.53 5.78 10.12
N VAL A 10 6.83 6.93 9.48
CA VAL A 10 7.64 6.97 8.26
C VAL A 10 9.05 6.41 8.52
N GLY A 11 9.66 6.76 9.66
CA GLY A 11 10.96 6.20 10.07
C GLY A 11 10.93 4.70 10.32
N VAL A 12 9.88 4.19 10.97
CA VAL A 12 9.71 2.74 11.21
C VAL A 12 9.49 1.98 9.91
N MET A 13 8.64 2.47 9.00
CA MET A 13 8.43 1.81 7.71
C MET A 13 9.68 1.82 6.83
N LEU A 14 10.41 2.95 6.81
CA LEU A 14 11.70 3.03 6.14
C LEU A 14 12.73 2.07 6.75
N ALA A 15 12.77 1.94 8.08
CA ALA A 15 13.66 0.99 8.76
C ALA A 15 13.31 -0.47 8.40
N ILE A 16 12.02 -0.82 8.40
CA ILE A 16 11.55 -2.15 7.97
C ILE A 16 11.97 -2.41 6.52
N PHE A 17 11.79 -1.43 5.63
CA PHE A 17 12.23 -1.54 4.24
C PHE A 17 13.75 -1.77 4.13
N LEU A 18 14.56 -0.99 4.85
CA LEU A 18 16.01 -1.14 4.84
C LEU A 18 16.44 -2.50 5.38
N ILE A 19 15.76 -3.00 6.42
CA ILE A 19 15.98 -4.37 6.93
C ILE A 19 15.67 -5.39 5.83
N VAL A 20 14.50 -5.31 5.20
CA VAL A 20 14.11 -6.22 4.10
C VAL A 20 15.12 -6.15 2.96
N LEU A 21 15.61 -4.96 2.60
CA LEU A 21 16.62 -4.76 1.57
C LEU A 21 17.96 -5.42 1.95
N VAL A 22 18.42 -5.21 3.19
CA VAL A 22 19.66 -5.80 3.71
C VAL A 22 19.59 -7.33 3.74
N PHE A 23 18.42 -7.91 4.03
CA PHE A 23 18.23 -9.37 3.94
C PHE A 23 18.08 -9.84 2.48
N MET A 24 17.41 -9.08 1.62
CA MET A 24 17.16 -9.44 0.23
C MET A 24 18.42 -9.49 -0.62
N VAL A 25 19.30 -8.48 -0.48
CA VAL A 25 20.50 -8.36 -1.32
C VAL A 25 21.40 -9.60 -1.24
N PRO A 26 21.77 -10.12 -0.06
CA PRO A 26 22.49 -11.38 0.07
C PRO A 26 21.76 -12.54 -0.58
N LEU A 27 20.45 -12.70 -0.36
CA LEU A 27 19.69 -13.83 -0.89
C LEU A 27 19.57 -13.80 -2.43
N ILE A 28 19.58 -12.61 -3.02
CA ILE A 28 19.67 -12.40 -4.47
C ILE A 28 21.06 -12.78 -4.96
N LEU A 29 22.12 -12.30 -4.29
CA LEU A 29 23.52 -12.54 -4.68
C LEU A 29 23.96 -14.00 -4.51
N PHE A 30 23.52 -14.68 -3.44
CA PHE A 30 23.73 -16.12 -3.22
C PHE A 30 22.82 -17.00 -4.08
N GLY A 31 21.99 -16.40 -4.95
CA GLY A 31 21.24 -17.10 -5.99
C GLY A 31 20.05 -17.90 -5.48
N ILE A 32 19.59 -17.71 -4.24
CA ILE A 32 18.36 -18.34 -3.75
C ILE A 32 17.16 -17.71 -4.46
N ILE A 33 17.00 -16.39 -4.31
CA ILE A 33 15.97 -15.63 -5.04
C ILE A 33 16.44 -15.25 -6.44
N GLY A 34 17.74 -15.02 -6.64
CA GLY A 34 18.30 -14.63 -7.93
C GLY A 34 17.99 -15.65 -9.03
N ARG A 35 18.03 -16.96 -8.72
CA ARG A 35 17.69 -18.01 -9.69
C ARG A 35 16.19 -18.07 -9.98
N THR A 36 15.34 -17.93 -8.95
CA THR A 36 13.88 -17.92 -9.12
C THR A 36 13.44 -16.73 -9.96
N LEU A 37 13.93 -15.52 -9.66
CA LEU A 37 13.63 -14.33 -10.45
C LEU A 37 14.13 -14.45 -11.89
N TYR A 38 15.36 -14.96 -12.08
CA TYR A 38 15.92 -15.17 -13.41
C TYR A 38 15.10 -16.16 -14.24
N ARG A 39 14.59 -17.25 -13.62
CA ARG A 39 13.71 -18.23 -14.28
C ARG A 39 12.44 -17.59 -14.84
N PHE A 40 11.91 -16.56 -14.18
CA PHE A 40 10.70 -15.84 -14.60
C PHE A 40 11.01 -14.57 -15.41
N GLY A 41 12.24 -14.42 -15.89
CA GLY A 41 12.66 -13.35 -16.79
C GLY A 41 13.17 -12.08 -16.12
N LEU A 42 13.27 -12.04 -14.79
CA LEU A 42 13.75 -10.87 -14.06
C LEU A 42 15.20 -11.06 -13.58
N PRO A 43 16.21 -10.54 -14.29
CA PRO A 43 17.58 -10.63 -13.83
C PRO A 43 17.78 -9.81 -12.54
N TRP A 44 18.74 -10.22 -11.71
CA TRP A 44 19.01 -9.60 -10.41
C TRP A 44 19.23 -8.08 -10.49
N TYR A 45 19.92 -7.59 -11.52
CA TYR A 45 20.14 -6.15 -11.73
C TYR A 45 18.85 -5.42 -12.08
N GLY A 46 17.96 -6.06 -12.85
CA GLY A 46 16.64 -5.52 -13.19
C GLY A 46 15.77 -5.41 -11.95
N PHE A 47 15.81 -6.41 -11.08
CA PHE A 47 15.11 -6.36 -9.79
C PHE A 47 15.67 -5.28 -8.85
N LEU A 48 16.99 -5.11 -8.78
CA LEU A 48 17.62 -4.03 -8.01
C LEU A 48 17.22 -2.65 -8.51
N LEU A 49 17.25 -2.42 -9.84
CA LEU A 49 16.79 -1.17 -10.43
C LEU A 49 15.31 -0.92 -10.12
N PHE A 50 14.48 -1.95 -10.22
CA PHE A 50 13.08 -1.88 -9.83
C PHE A 50 12.91 -1.46 -8.35
N LEU A 51 13.68 -2.02 -7.43
CA LEU A 51 13.66 -1.64 -6.00
C LEU A 51 14.07 -0.18 -5.79
N ILE A 52 15.10 0.28 -6.49
CA ILE A 52 15.56 1.69 -6.43
C ILE A 52 14.48 2.63 -6.98
N PHE A 53 13.87 2.32 -8.14
CA PHE A 53 12.80 3.11 -8.71
C PHE A 53 11.54 3.10 -7.85
N SER A 54 11.22 1.97 -7.21
CA SER A 54 10.12 1.89 -6.24
C SER A 54 10.41 2.76 -5.01
N LEU A 55 11.65 2.79 -4.51
CA LEU A 55 12.06 3.66 -3.40
C LEU A 55 11.93 5.13 -3.74
N VAL A 56 12.54 5.57 -4.85
CA VAL A 56 12.49 6.96 -5.29
C VAL A 56 11.06 7.36 -5.66
N GLY A 57 10.34 6.48 -6.36
CA GLY A 57 8.94 6.68 -6.70
C GLY A 57 8.03 6.77 -5.48
N SER A 58 8.39 6.18 -4.34
CA SER A 58 7.55 6.20 -3.15
C SER A 58 7.33 7.61 -2.57
N THR A 59 8.21 8.56 -2.90
CA THR A 59 8.06 9.97 -2.49
C THR A 59 7.11 10.75 -3.39
N VAL A 60 6.65 10.16 -4.50
CA VAL A 60 5.84 10.82 -5.51
C VAL A 60 4.41 10.29 -5.47
N ASN A 61 3.45 11.18 -5.26
CA ASN A 61 2.02 10.90 -5.28
C ASN A 61 1.37 11.64 -6.45
N VAL A 62 0.75 10.89 -7.36
CA VAL A 62 0.05 11.44 -8.52
C VAL A 62 -1.42 11.66 -8.16
N PRO A 63 -1.96 12.89 -8.21
CA PRO A 63 -3.35 13.14 -7.88
C PRO A 63 -4.27 12.51 -8.94
N LEU A 64 -5.31 11.80 -8.49
CA LEU A 64 -6.28 11.15 -9.36
C LEU A 64 -7.63 11.88 -9.36
N TRP A 65 -8.23 12.10 -8.19
CA TRP A 65 -9.51 12.81 -8.06
C TRP A 65 -9.66 13.50 -6.70
N LYS A 66 -10.73 14.28 -6.52
CA LYS A 66 -11.08 14.93 -5.25
C LYS A 66 -12.41 14.43 -4.74
N ILE A 67 -12.50 14.27 -3.43
CA ILE A 67 -13.71 13.86 -2.72
C ILE A 67 -14.11 15.01 -1.81
N ARG A 68 -15.37 15.44 -1.88
CA ARG A 68 -15.92 16.41 -0.92
C ARG A 68 -16.05 15.74 0.46
N THR A 69 -15.47 16.39 1.46
CA THR A 69 -15.40 15.92 2.84
C THR A 69 -15.75 17.08 3.77
N ASP A 70 -16.64 16.81 4.70
CA ASP A 70 -17.05 17.77 5.71
C ASP A 70 -16.15 17.61 6.93
N ILE A 71 -15.31 18.61 7.21
CA ILE A 71 -14.42 18.59 8.36
C ILE A 71 -15.06 19.44 9.46
N PRO A 72 -15.27 18.90 10.67
CA PRO A 72 -15.72 19.71 11.79
C PRO A 72 -14.64 20.73 12.14
N VAL A 73 -14.98 22.01 12.01
CA VAL A 73 -14.13 23.13 12.43
C VAL A 73 -14.75 23.77 13.66
N ILE A 74 -13.91 24.03 14.66
CA ILE A 74 -14.32 24.80 15.85
C ILE A 74 -14.23 26.27 15.46
N ILE A 75 -15.37 26.93 15.40
CA ILE A 75 -15.47 28.37 15.17
C ILE A 75 -15.83 29.04 16.50
N MET A 76 -15.10 30.09 16.85
CA MET A 76 -15.39 30.88 18.05
C MET A 76 -16.43 31.95 17.68
N ARG A 77 -17.67 31.75 18.13
CA ARG A 77 -18.70 32.79 18.08
C ARG A 77 -18.67 33.57 19.39
N TYR A 78 -19.14 34.81 19.37
CA TYR A 78 -19.22 35.64 20.57
C TYR A 78 -20.67 35.99 20.83
N ALA A 79 -21.17 35.68 22.02
CA ALA A 79 -22.44 36.19 22.52
C ALA A 79 -22.18 37.40 23.42
N TYR A 80 -23.00 38.45 23.31
CA TYR A 80 -22.82 39.66 24.09
C TYR A 80 -23.85 39.70 25.23
N PHE A 81 -23.37 39.84 26.46
CA PHE A 81 -24.20 40.10 27.64
C PHE A 81 -23.67 41.35 28.35
N MET A 82 -24.52 42.37 28.53
CA MET A 82 -24.13 43.68 29.07
C MET A 82 -22.92 44.33 28.33
N GLY A 83 -22.81 44.12 27.02
CA GLY A 83 -21.69 44.64 26.22
C GLY A 83 -20.37 43.86 26.34
N ILE A 84 -20.33 42.81 27.17
CA ILE A 84 -19.15 41.96 27.35
C ILE A 84 -19.23 40.79 26.36
N PRO A 85 -18.22 40.58 25.49
CA PRO A 85 -18.17 39.45 24.58
C PRO A 85 -17.82 38.15 25.33
N TYR A 86 -18.71 37.15 25.26
CA TYR A 86 -18.50 35.80 25.78
C TYR A 86 -18.20 34.83 24.62
N PRO A 87 -17.02 34.19 24.60
CA PRO A 87 -16.70 33.20 23.58
C PRO A 87 -17.53 31.93 23.75
N ILE A 88 -18.32 31.57 22.73
CA ILE A 88 -19.07 30.33 22.64
C ILE A 88 -18.47 29.50 21.50
N PRO A 89 -17.80 28.37 21.78
CA PRO A 89 -17.31 27.48 20.74
C PRO A 89 -18.49 26.80 20.04
N SER A 90 -18.62 27.01 18.73
CA SER A 90 -19.58 26.31 17.87
C SER A 90 -18.84 25.38 16.92
N ILE A 91 -19.30 24.13 16.81
CA ILE A 91 -18.80 23.18 15.82
C ILE A 91 -19.57 23.42 14.53
N GLU A 92 -18.89 23.90 13.50
CA GLU A 92 -19.47 24.04 12.16
C GLU A 92 -18.81 23.05 11.21
N SER A 93 -19.60 22.55 10.25
CA SER A 93 -19.07 21.75 9.16
C SER A 93 -18.59 22.69 8.06
N LYS A 94 -17.29 22.71 7.78
CA LYS A 94 -16.75 23.43 6.62
C LYS A 94 -16.55 22.44 5.48
N GLU A 95 -17.09 22.78 4.30
CA GLU A 95 -16.81 22.06 3.07
C GLU A 95 -15.29 22.06 2.83
N SER A 96 -14.73 20.87 2.76
CA SER A 96 -13.34 20.64 2.38
C SER A 96 -13.26 19.56 1.32
N TYR A 97 -12.06 19.35 0.80
CA TYR A 97 -11.79 18.33 -0.20
C TYR A 97 -10.63 17.47 0.24
N THR A 98 -10.85 16.16 0.20
CA THR A 98 -9.78 15.16 0.28
C THR A 98 -9.32 14.85 -1.14
N THR A 99 -8.05 15.09 -1.44
CA THR A 99 -7.46 14.64 -2.71
C THR A 99 -7.10 13.16 -2.59
N VAL A 100 -7.51 12.36 -3.55
CA VAL A 100 -7.06 10.96 -3.67
C VAL A 100 -5.94 10.92 -4.69
N SER A 101 -4.82 10.33 -4.30
CA SER A 101 -3.63 10.16 -5.12
C SER A 101 -3.23 8.68 -5.20
N ILE A 102 -2.41 8.34 -6.19
CA ILE A 102 -1.75 7.05 -6.29
C ILE A 102 -0.24 7.22 -6.13
N ASN A 103 0.36 6.37 -5.32
CA ASN A 103 1.79 6.39 -5.07
C ASN A 103 2.55 5.72 -6.21
N VAL A 104 3.60 6.37 -6.71
CA VAL A 104 4.39 5.79 -7.82
C VAL A 104 5.13 4.54 -7.34
N GLY A 105 5.79 4.62 -6.19
CA GLY A 105 6.61 3.51 -5.67
C GLY A 105 5.83 2.34 -5.10
N GLY A 106 4.77 2.61 -4.34
CA GLY A 106 4.01 1.62 -3.58
C GLY A 106 2.73 1.11 -4.26
N ALA A 107 2.32 1.72 -5.39
CA ALA A 107 1.23 1.19 -6.22
C ALA A 107 1.62 1.01 -7.69
N LEU A 108 2.10 2.06 -8.37
CA LEU A 108 2.36 1.96 -9.82
C LEU A 108 3.49 1.00 -10.15
N MET A 109 4.63 1.08 -9.46
CA MET A 109 5.76 0.17 -9.67
C MET A 109 5.36 -1.30 -9.44
N PRO A 110 4.70 -1.68 -8.32
CA PRO A 110 4.17 -3.02 -8.14
C PRO A 110 3.28 -3.49 -9.29
N LEU A 111 2.38 -2.64 -9.78
CA LEU A 111 1.52 -2.97 -10.92
C LEU A 111 2.32 -3.20 -12.19
N VAL A 112 3.33 -2.36 -12.47
CA VAL A 112 4.24 -2.55 -13.61
C VAL A 112 4.97 -3.89 -13.52
N LEU A 113 5.51 -4.24 -12.35
CA LEU A 113 6.21 -5.52 -12.18
C LEU A 113 5.23 -6.71 -12.29
N SER A 114 4.03 -6.61 -11.73
CA SER A 114 3.00 -7.64 -11.87
C SER A 114 2.62 -7.84 -13.34
N SER A 115 2.38 -6.76 -14.10
CA SER A 115 2.11 -6.84 -15.53
C SER A 115 3.26 -7.46 -16.30
N TYR A 116 4.50 -7.04 -16.02
CA TYR A 116 5.70 -7.60 -16.65
C TYR A 116 5.81 -9.11 -16.43
N LEU A 117 5.68 -9.57 -15.18
CA LEU A 117 5.78 -10.99 -14.84
C LEU A 117 4.68 -11.83 -15.52
N LEU A 118 3.46 -11.30 -15.64
CA LEU A 118 2.37 -11.99 -16.34
C LEU A 118 2.58 -12.05 -17.86
N ILE A 119 3.15 -11.00 -18.45
CA ILE A 119 3.46 -10.98 -19.89
C ILE A 119 4.54 -12.02 -20.21
N VAL A 120 5.60 -12.07 -19.40
CA VAL A 120 6.70 -13.03 -19.58
C VAL A 120 6.26 -14.46 -19.26
N ASN A 121 5.36 -14.63 -18.28
CA ASN A 121 4.93 -15.93 -17.77
C ASN A 121 3.41 -16.08 -17.93
N SER A 122 2.94 -16.08 -19.17
CA SER A 122 1.50 -16.09 -19.50
C SER A 122 0.74 -17.30 -18.92
N ALA A 123 1.41 -18.44 -18.74
CA ALA A 123 0.85 -19.61 -18.06
C ALA A 123 0.47 -19.36 -16.58
N ALA A 124 1.05 -18.35 -15.94
CA ALA A 124 0.71 -17.95 -14.58
C ALA A 124 -0.58 -17.12 -14.48
N ILE A 125 -1.11 -16.60 -15.60
CA ILE A 125 -2.26 -15.68 -15.62
C ILE A 125 -3.50 -16.28 -14.93
N PRO A 126 -3.95 -17.53 -15.23
CA PRO A 126 -5.16 -18.07 -14.60
C PRO A 126 -5.03 -18.18 -13.08
N ALA A 127 -3.92 -18.77 -12.60
CA ALA A 127 -3.67 -18.92 -11.17
C ALA A 127 -3.51 -17.55 -10.47
N SER A 128 -2.84 -16.59 -11.10
CA SER A 128 -2.67 -15.23 -10.58
C SER A 128 -3.99 -14.47 -10.50
N PHE A 129 -4.91 -14.68 -11.44
CA PHE A 129 -6.26 -14.12 -11.40
C PHE A 129 -7.04 -14.63 -10.19
N PHE A 130 -7.06 -15.95 -9.97
CA PHE A 130 -7.73 -16.53 -8.79
C PHE A 130 -7.08 -16.10 -7.47
N ALA A 131 -5.75 -16.04 -7.43
CA ALA A 131 -5.02 -15.55 -6.26
C ALA A 131 -5.38 -14.08 -5.98
N THR A 132 -5.35 -13.22 -6.99
CA THR A 132 -5.74 -11.81 -6.87
C THR A 132 -7.16 -11.67 -6.34
N LEU A 133 -8.11 -12.45 -6.87
CA LEU A 133 -9.51 -12.41 -6.43
C LEU A 133 -9.63 -12.81 -4.96
N LEU A 134 -9.07 -13.96 -4.58
CA LEU A 134 -9.13 -14.45 -3.20
C LEU A 134 -8.45 -13.48 -2.22
N ILE A 135 -7.23 -13.05 -2.53
CA ILE A 135 -6.44 -12.18 -1.66
C ILE A 135 -7.08 -10.78 -1.57
N SER A 136 -7.73 -10.28 -2.62
CA SER A 136 -8.47 -9.02 -2.53
C SER A 136 -9.66 -9.11 -1.57
N ILE A 137 -10.42 -10.19 -1.61
CA ILE A 137 -11.53 -10.43 -0.69
C ILE A 137 -11.02 -10.55 0.75
N LEU A 138 -10.00 -11.38 0.98
CA LEU A 138 -9.43 -11.58 2.31
C LEU A 138 -8.84 -10.29 2.87
N THR A 139 -8.04 -9.57 2.07
CA THR A 139 -7.42 -8.31 2.50
C THR A 139 -8.48 -7.27 2.83
N TYR A 140 -9.56 -7.18 2.05
CA TYR A 140 -10.68 -6.28 2.35
C TYR A 140 -11.23 -6.51 3.76
N PHE A 141 -11.54 -7.76 4.12
CA PHE A 141 -12.06 -8.06 5.46
C PHE A 141 -11.02 -7.92 6.59
N LEU A 142 -9.74 -8.11 6.29
CA LEU A 142 -8.65 -7.95 7.26
C LEU A 142 -8.30 -6.49 7.51
N SER A 143 -8.50 -5.63 6.51
CA SER A 143 -8.13 -4.22 6.56
C SER A 143 -9.17 -3.39 7.31
N ARG A 144 -8.71 -2.30 7.95
CA ARG A 144 -9.58 -1.39 8.71
C ARG A 144 -9.22 0.07 8.41
N PRO A 145 -10.20 0.94 8.08
CA PRO A 145 -9.95 2.36 7.96
C PRO A 145 -9.77 2.98 9.35
N VAL A 146 -8.62 3.59 9.59
CA VAL A 146 -8.28 4.25 10.86
C VAL A 146 -8.04 5.74 10.60
N GLN A 147 -8.80 6.59 11.29
CA GLN A 147 -8.73 8.04 11.13
C GLN A 147 -7.32 8.56 11.47
N GLY A 148 -6.78 9.42 10.60
CA GLY A 148 -5.42 9.96 10.74
C GLY A 148 -4.27 8.99 10.44
N LEU A 149 -4.55 7.70 10.20
CA LEU A 149 -3.55 6.67 9.86
C LEU A 149 -3.72 6.13 8.43
N GLY A 150 -4.94 6.08 7.90
CA GLY A 150 -5.24 5.49 6.61
C GLY A 150 -5.87 4.11 6.75
N ILE A 151 -5.72 3.27 5.72
CA ILE A 151 -6.23 1.90 5.76
C ILE A 151 -5.10 1.01 6.28
N VAL A 152 -5.36 0.35 7.41
CA VAL A 152 -4.38 -0.50 8.08
C VAL A 152 -4.67 -1.96 7.76
N VAL A 153 -3.62 -2.69 7.39
CA VAL A 153 -3.67 -4.12 7.09
C VAL A 153 -2.74 -4.86 8.07
N PRO A 154 -3.12 -6.05 8.59
CA PRO A 154 -2.21 -6.86 9.41
C PRO A 154 -0.95 -7.24 8.61
N GLY A 155 0.25 -6.92 9.12
CA GLY A 155 1.47 -6.95 8.31
C GLY A 155 1.85 -8.30 7.70
N PHE A 156 1.71 -9.41 8.44
CA PHE A 156 2.15 -10.73 7.98
C PHE A 156 1.04 -11.63 7.45
N ILE A 157 -0.23 -11.32 7.74
CA ILE A 157 -1.34 -12.23 7.41
C ILE A 157 -1.55 -12.31 5.88
N PRO A 158 -1.73 -11.21 5.12
CA PRO A 158 -1.88 -11.28 3.68
C PRO A 158 -0.68 -11.94 2.97
N PRO A 159 0.60 -11.62 3.27
CA PRO A 159 1.71 -12.29 2.59
C PRO A 159 1.75 -13.81 2.82
N ILE A 160 1.50 -14.27 4.05
CA ILE A 160 1.50 -15.70 4.37
C ILE A 160 0.34 -16.40 3.66
N LEU A 161 -0.88 -15.85 3.72
CA LEU A 161 -2.04 -16.44 3.05
C LEU A 161 -1.86 -16.48 1.53
N THR A 162 -1.26 -15.43 0.97
CA THR A 162 -0.91 -15.37 -0.45
C THR A 162 0.08 -16.45 -0.83
N ALA A 163 1.16 -16.62 -0.05
CA ALA A 163 2.16 -17.65 -0.32
C ALA A 163 1.57 -19.06 -0.25
N ILE A 164 0.76 -19.36 0.78
CA ILE A 164 0.06 -20.65 0.93
C ILE A 164 -0.80 -20.91 -0.31
N PHE A 165 -1.63 -19.94 -0.70
CA PHE A 165 -2.51 -20.12 -1.85
C PHE A 165 -1.71 -20.31 -3.14
N ALA A 166 -0.69 -19.49 -3.37
CA ALA A 166 0.16 -19.57 -4.55
C ALA A 166 0.91 -20.91 -4.65
N LEU A 167 1.35 -21.49 -3.53
CA LEU A 167 1.95 -22.83 -3.50
C LEU A 167 0.94 -23.93 -3.84
N LEU A 168 -0.33 -23.77 -3.44
CA LEU A 168 -1.38 -24.75 -3.71
C LEU A 168 -1.86 -24.74 -5.17
N VAL A 169 -1.96 -23.56 -5.79
CA VAL A 169 -2.55 -23.43 -7.15
C VAL A 169 -1.56 -23.01 -8.24
N GLY A 170 -0.41 -22.45 -7.87
CA GLY A 170 0.52 -21.85 -8.82
C GLY A 170 1.48 -22.85 -9.47
N GLY A 171 1.64 -24.06 -8.90
CA GLY A 171 2.55 -25.07 -9.42
C GLY A 171 3.97 -24.51 -9.60
N GLU A 172 4.55 -24.72 -10.78
CA GLU A 172 5.87 -24.16 -11.09
C GLU A 172 5.91 -22.63 -11.14
N TYR A 173 4.76 -21.95 -11.27
CA TYR A 173 4.62 -20.49 -11.30
C TYR A 173 4.26 -19.89 -9.93
N ALA A 174 4.29 -20.69 -8.85
CA ALA A 174 3.94 -20.22 -7.50
C ALA A 174 4.61 -18.89 -7.10
N PRO A 175 5.89 -18.61 -7.38
CA PRO A 175 6.50 -17.32 -7.06
C PRO A 175 5.86 -16.12 -7.79
N VAL A 176 5.49 -16.29 -9.06
CA VAL A 176 4.81 -15.25 -9.86
C VAL A 176 3.40 -15.03 -9.34
N VAL A 177 2.66 -16.13 -9.09
CA VAL A 177 1.30 -16.09 -8.54
C VAL A 177 1.30 -15.44 -7.16
N ALA A 178 2.30 -15.72 -6.33
CA ALA A 178 2.45 -15.13 -5.00
C ALA A 178 2.71 -13.63 -5.07
N TYR A 179 3.63 -13.20 -5.95
CA TYR A 179 3.88 -11.78 -6.14
C TYR A 179 2.64 -11.06 -6.64
N VAL A 180 2.04 -11.51 -7.75
CA VAL A 180 0.90 -10.85 -8.39
C VAL A 180 -0.34 -10.87 -7.50
N GLY A 181 -0.67 -12.04 -6.93
CA GLY A 181 -1.82 -12.18 -6.02
C GLY A 181 -1.65 -11.33 -4.77
N GLY A 182 -0.43 -11.24 -4.23
CA GLY A 182 -0.12 -10.43 -3.05
C GLY A 182 -0.17 -8.94 -3.34
N THR A 183 0.49 -8.47 -4.41
CA THR A 183 0.48 -7.04 -4.74
C THR A 183 -0.88 -6.57 -5.23
N VAL A 184 -1.41 -7.17 -6.29
CA VAL A 184 -2.65 -6.71 -6.93
C VAL A 184 -3.83 -7.02 -6.03
N GLY A 185 -3.86 -8.19 -5.41
CA GLY A 185 -4.92 -8.57 -4.48
C GLY A 185 -4.98 -7.63 -3.28
N THR A 186 -3.86 -7.36 -2.61
CA THR A 186 -3.84 -6.44 -1.48
C THR A 186 -4.15 -5.01 -1.90
N LEU A 187 -3.69 -4.53 -3.05
CA LEU A 187 -4.04 -3.20 -3.56
C LEU A 187 -5.54 -3.03 -3.81
N LEU A 188 -6.17 -4.04 -4.42
CA LEU A 188 -7.61 -4.02 -4.64
C LEU A 188 -8.38 -4.10 -3.32
N GLY A 189 -8.02 -5.05 -2.46
CA GLY A 189 -8.72 -5.34 -1.21
C GLY A 189 -8.57 -4.27 -0.14
N ALA A 190 -7.32 -3.88 0.16
CA ALA A 190 -7.03 -2.85 1.14
C ALA A 190 -7.53 -1.50 0.65
N ASP A 191 -7.05 -1.02 -0.50
CA ASP A 191 -7.24 0.38 -0.87
C ASP A 191 -8.49 0.61 -1.73
N LEU A 192 -8.62 -0.11 -2.85
CA LEU A 192 -9.64 0.23 -3.85
C LEU A 192 -11.07 -0.08 -3.37
N PHE A 193 -11.26 -1.22 -2.69
CA PHE A 193 -12.57 -1.61 -2.18
C PHE A 193 -13.03 -0.73 -0.99
N HIS A 194 -12.10 -0.08 -0.28
CA HIS A 194 -12.38 0.89 0.79
C HIS A 194 -12.54 2.34 0.33
N LYS A 195 -12.65 2.61 -0.98
CA LYS A 195 -12.80 3.99 -1.51
C LYS A 195 -13.92 4.81 -0.86
N LYS A 196 -14.97 4.15 -0.36
CA LYS A 196 -16.10 4.79 0.34
C LYS A 196 -15.70 5.33 1.72
N ASP A 197 -14.69 4.73 2.34
CA ASP A 197 -14.20 5.09 3.66
C ASP A 197 -13.16 6.21 3.63
N PHE A 198 -12.66 6.60 2.45
CA PHE A 198 -11.70 7.71 2.31
C PHE A 198 -12.20 9.02 2.93
N LYS A 199 -13.51 9.28 2.88
CA LYS A 199 -14.15 10.44 3.54
C LYS A 199 -14.01 10.40 5.06
N LYS A 200 -13.99 9.20 5.65
CA LYS A 200 -13.94 8.98 7.10
C LYS A 200 -12.52 9.09 7.66
N LEU A 201 -11.51 9.07 6.79
CA LEU A 201 -10.10 9.15 7.21
C LEU A 201 -9.72 10.54 7.74
N GLY A 202 -10.50 11.58 7.41
CA GLY A 202 -10.30 12.95 7.91
C GLY A 202 -9.01 13.61 7.41
N ALA A 203 -8.40 13.09 6.34
CA ALA A 203 -7.14 13.57 5.79
C ALA A 203 -7.38 14.47 4.55
N PRO A 204 -6.57 15.53 4.36
CA PRO A 204 -6.64 16.37 3.16
C PRO A 204 -6.09 15.66 1.90
N ASN A 205 -5.26 14.63 2.10
CA ASN A 205 -4.76 13.76 1.03
C ASN A 205 -4.82 12.30 1.50
N VAL A 206 -5.31 11.43 0.62
CA VAL A 206 -5.30 9.97 0.77
C VAL A 206 -4.50 9.41 -0.40
N SER A 207 -3.47 8.61 -0.11
CA SER A 207 -2.60 8.02 -1.12
C SER A 207 -2.81 6.51 -1.19
N ILE A 208 -3.36 6.03 -2.30
CA ILE A 208 -3.41 4.61 -2.66
C ILE A 208 -1.97 4.12 -2.83
N GLY A 209 -1.60 3.05 -2.14
CA GLY A 209 -0.23 2.54 -2.16
C GLY A 209 0.79 3.37 -1.37
N GLY A 210 0.36 4.28 -0.49
CA GLY A 210 1.25 5.30 0.08
C GLY A 210 0.91 5.81 1.48
N ALA A 211 0.31 4.99 2.34
CA ALA A 211 0.05 5.36 3.75
C ALA A 211 1.35 5.54 4.58
N GLY A 212 2.50 5.15 4.04
CA GLY A 212 3.86 5.42 4.50
C GLY A 212 4.82 5.00 3.39
N THR A 213 5.98 5.66 3.24
CA THR A 213 6.98 5.30 2.22
C THR A 213 7.28 3.80 2.27
N PHE A 214 7.04 3.12 1.14
CA PHE A 214 6.94 1.66 0.99
C PHE A 214 5.74 1.03 1.68
N ASP A 215 4.61 1.02 0.99
CA ASP A 215 3.35 0.48 1.50
C ASP A 215 3.38 -1.05 1.68
N GLY A 216 2.52 -1.53 2.58
CA GLY A 216 2.30 -2.94 2.86
C GLY A 216 1.94 -3.75 1.61
N ILE A 217 1.37 -3.12 0.58
CA ILE A 217 1.08 -3.77 -0.72
C ILE A 217 2.34 -4.32 -1.36
N PHE A 218 3.39 -3.50 -1.49
CA PHE A 218 4.64 -3.92 -2.11
C PHE A 218 5.32 -5.01 -1.29
N LEU A 219 5.42 -4.80 0.03
CA LEU A 219 6.01 -5.75 0.96
C LEU A 219 5.23 -7.07 0.99
N THR A 220 3.91 -7.03 0.86
CA THR A 220 3.08 -8.23 0.80
C THR A 220 3.44 -9.11 -0.38
N GLY A 221 3.49 -8.55 -1.58
CA GLY A 221 3.87 -9.32 -2.76
C GLY A 221 5.31 -9.83 -2.71
N LEU A 222 6.24 -9.00 -2.21
CA LEU A 222 7.64 -9.41 -2.09
C LEU A 222 7.80 -10.54 -1.07
N ILE A 223 7.26 -10.39 0.15
CA ILE A 223 7.32 -11.44 1.18
C ILE A 223 6.62 -12.71 0.70
N ALA A 224 5.45 -12.60 0.06
CA ALA A 224 4.74 -13.76 -0.48
C ALA A 224 5.57 -14.50 -1.53
N LEU A 225 6.23 -13.77 -2.43
CA LEU A 225 7.17 -14.35 -3.40
C LEU A 225 8.30 -15.09 -2.67
N LEU A 226 8.90 -14.49 -1.64
CA LEU A 226 9.98 -15.13 -0.88
C LEU A 226 9.55 -16.45 -0.25
N LEU A 227 8.34 -16.49 0.31
CA LEU A 227 7.78 -17.67 0.95
C LEU A 227 7.39 -18.76 -0.06
N ALA A 228 7.13 -18.39 -1.32
CA ALA A 228 6.74 -19.30 -2.38
C ALA A 228 7.88 -19.69 -3.35
N SER A 229 9.11 -19.18 -3.10
CA SER A 229 10.31 -19.36 -3.95
C SER A 229 11.19 -20.53 -3.57
#